data_AF-A0A944YKT2-F1
#
_entry.id   AF-A0A944YKT2-F1
#
_cell.length_a   1.000
_cell.length_b   1.000
_cell.length_c   1.000
_cell.angle_alpha   90.00
_cell.angle_beta   90.00
_cell.angle_gamma   90.00
#
_symmetry.space_group_name_H-M   'P 1'
#
loop_
_entity.id
_entity.type
_entity.pdbx_description
1 polymer ?
#
loop_
_entity_poly.entity_id
_entity_poly.type
_entity_poly.pdbx_seq_one_letter_code
_entity_poly.pdbx_strand_id
1 'polypeptide(L)'
;MPVISIIGPKGGIGKTTLSINTAAALTRSLGKSLNHDSVCLFDLDLRLPTISSILESHPQKTFYDLFETLANKTYQVDFLQSIYRILTIFNAYLNKEVKRDHPQLEKGLALYKNLNMELFNFSEFAFGNELQELFLERSQIYTVGQIRVLRPLLKKIDMVQFKHILKKHEANSRPSADEYINYIEEFKFSLLGGEVPILGKRNHRKRINEPAFLLIFLEFVNDLIDRFNYIILDTPAGGVNHLSSLMNSIV
;
A
#
# COMPACT_ATOMS: atom_id res chain seq x y z
N MET A 1 -6.00 -21.55 -0.22
CA MET A 1 -7.33 -20.93 -0.35
C MET A 1 -7.67 -20.80 -1.83
N PRO A 2 -8.90 -21.10 -2.29
CA PRO A 2 -9.29 -20.97 -3.69
C PRO A 2 -9.61 -19.51 -4.05
N VAL A 3 -8.96 -19.00 -5.10
CA VAL A 3 -9.29 -17.72 -5.73
C VAL A 3 -9.86 -17.99 -7.12
N ILE A 4 -10.97 -17.33 -7.43
CA ILE A 4 -11.72 -17.47 -8.68
C ILE A 4 -11.71 -16.12 -9.39
N SER A 5 -10.87 -15.99 -10.42
CA SER A 5 -10.85 -14.80 -11.25
C SER A 5 -11.83 -14.90 -12.41
N ILE A 6 -12.75 -13.94 -12.50
CA ILE A 6 -13.68 -13.83 -13.63
C ILE A 6 -13.14 -12.78 -14.60
N ILE A 7 -12.61 -13.27 -15.71
CA ILE A 7 -11.91 -12.48 -16.73
C ILE A 7 -12.68 -12.54 -18.03
N GLY A 8 -12.68 -11.44 -18.78
CA GLY A 8 -13.20 -11.46 -20.13
C GLY A 8 -12.75 -10.28 -20.99
N PRO A 9 -12.73 -10.46 -22.31
CA PRO A 9 -12.04 -9.54 -23.22
C PRO A 9 -12.80 -8.23 -23.46
N LYS A 10 -14.10 -8.17 -23.13
CA LYS A 10 -14.98 -7.06 -23.51
C LYS A 10 -15.81 -6.55 -22.32
N GLY A 11 -16.17 -5.27 -22.37
CA GLY A 11 -17.13 -4.65 -21.47
C GLY A 11 -18.56 -5.10 -21.76
N GLY A 12 -19.40 -5.19 -20.73
CA GLY A 12 -20.83 -5.53 -20.89
C GLY A 12 -21.14 -7.00 -21.21
N ILE A 13 -20.16 -7.91 -21.16
CA ILE A 13 -20.41 -9.35 -21.42
C ILE A 13 -20.98 -10.12 -20.21
N GLY A 14 -21.31 -9.42 -19.12
CA GLY A 14 -21.90 -10.03 -17.92
C GLY A 14 -20.92 -10.56 -16.87
N LYS A 15 -19.64 -10.12 -16.87
CA LYS A 15 -18.63 -10.52 -15.87
C LYS A 15 -19.11 -10.28 -14.43
N THR A 16 -19.45 -9.04 -14.12
CA THR A 16 -19.95 -8.64 -12.80
C THR A 16 -21.18 -9.42 -12.37
N THR A 17 -22.13 -9.66 -13.29
CA THR A 17 -23.29 -10.51 -13.03
C THR A 17 -22.89 -11.94 -12.68
N LEU A 18 -21.96 -12.53 -13.42
CA LEU A 18 -21.42 -13.86 -13.14
C LEU A 18 -20.67 -13.89 -11.80
N SER A 19 -19.89 -12.85 -11.47
CA SER A 19 -19.14 -12.73 -10.22
C SER A 19 -20.05 -12.71 -9.00
N ILE A 20 -21.10 -11.88 -9.02
CA ILE A 20 -22.10 -11.82 -7.95
C ILE A 20 -22.81 -13.16 -7.79
N ASN A 21 -23.28 -13.76 -8.88
CA ASN A 21 -24.02 -15.02 -8.82
C ASN A 21 -23.14 -16.20 -8.40
N THR A 22 -21.87 -16.21 -8.78
CA THR A 22 -20.90 -17.22 -8.34
C THR A 22 -20.68 -17.13 -6.83
N ALA A 23 -20.47 -15.91 -6.30
CA ALA A 23 -20.35 -15.70 -4.86
C ALA A 23 -21.61 -16.19 -4.12
N ALA A 24 -22.80 -15.79 -4.57
CA ALA A 24 -24.06 -16.21 -3.98
C ALA A 24 -24.33 -17.73 -4.09
N ALA A 25 -23.91 -18.38 -5.18
CA ALA A 25 -24.03 -19.82 -5.33
C ALA A 25 -23.09 -20.57 -4.37
N LEU A 26 -21.87 -20.06 -4.18
CA LEU A 26 -20.90 -20.61 -3.23
C LEU A 26 -21.39 -20.50 -1.78
N THR A 27 -21.96 -19.37 -1.37
CA THR A 27 -22.50 -19.23 -0.01
C THR A 27 -23.60 -20.26 0.27
N ARG A 28 -24.45 -20.55 -0.72
CA ARG A 28 -25.48 -21.60 -0.63
C ARG A 28 -24.90 -23.01 -0.53
N SER A 29 -23.80 -23.30 -1.22
CA SER A 29 -23.19 -24.64 -1.19
C SER A 29 -22.52 -24.95 0.15
N LEU A 30 -22.01 -23.93 0.85
CA LEU A 30 -21.36 -24.08 2.15
C LEU A 30 -22.33 -24.46 3.29
N GLY A 31 -23.61 -24.11 3.18
CA GLY A 31 -24.63 -24.51 4.14
C GLY A 31 -24.24 -24.20 5.59
N LYS A 32 -23.98 -25.24 6.41
CA LYS A 32 -23.65 -25.09 7.84
C LYS A 32 -22.23 -24.60 8.12
N SER A 33 -21.31 -24.66 7.14
CA SER A 33 -19.94 -24.14 7.31
C SER A 33 -19.82 -22.66 6.96
N LEU A 34 -20.93 -22.00 6.61
CA LEU A 34 -20.96 -20.59 6.25
C LEU A 34 -20.75 -19.69 7.47
N ASN A 35 -19.88 -18.70 7.32
CA ASN A 35 -19.62 -17.61 8.25
C ASN A 35 -19.27 -16.31 7.48
N HIS A 36 -19.10 -15.19 8.19
CA HIS A 36 -18.80 -13.89 7.58
C HIS A 36 -17.50 -13.86 6.75
N ASP A 37 -16.54 -14.72 7.10
CA ASP A 37 -15.23 -14.84 6.44
C ASP A 37 -15.20 -16.01 5.43
N SER A 38 -16.37 -16.46 4.95
CA SER A 38 -16.42 -17.60 4.04
C SER A 38 -16.21 -17.22 2.58
N VAL A 39 -16.92 -16.21 2.09
CA VAL A 39 -16.91 -15.84 0.68
C VAL A 39 -16.72 -14.33 0.57
N CYS A 40 -15.71 -13.90 -0.18
CA CYS A 40 -15.50 -12.50 -0.50
C CYS A 40 -15.55 -12.27 -2.01
N LEU A 41 -16.31 -11.27 -2.42
CA LEU A 41 -16.32 -10.73 -3.77
C LEU A 41 -15.48 -9.44 -3.80
N PHE A 42 -14.53 -9.38 -4.73
CA PHE A 42 -13.60 -8.26 -4.87
C PHE A 42 -13.91 -7.51 -6.17
N ASP A 43 -14.37 -6.27 -6.06
CA ASP A 43 -14.58 -5.38 -7.22
C ASP A 43 -13.24 -4.74 -7.62
N LEU A 44 -12.59 -5.29 -8.67
CA LEU A 44 -11.34 -4.76 -9.20
C LEU A 44 -11.55 -3.76 -10.35
N ASP A 45 -12.79 -3.37 -10.68
CA ASP A 45 -13.02 -2.28 -11.64
C ASP A 45 -12.85 -0.91 -10.97
N LEU A 46 -11.59 -0.53 -10.73
CA LEU A 46 -11.23 0.75 -10.10
C LEU A 46 -11.56 1.99 -10.96
N ARG A 47 -12.01 1.81 -12.20
CA ARG A 47 -12.41 2.91 -13.09
C ARG A 47 -13.89 3.22 -12.92
N LEU A 48 -14.72 2.19 -12.87
CA LEU A 48 -16.17 2.29 -12.75
C LEU A 48 -16.65 1.13 -11.88
N PRO A 49 -16.43 1.19 -10.56
CA PRO A 49 -16.88 0.13 -9.69
C PRO A 49 -18.41 0.14 -9.64
N THR A 50 -19.04 -1.02 -9.80
CA THR A 50 -20.49 -1.12 -10.00
C THR A 50 -21.17 -2.10 -9.06
N ILE A 51 -20.43 -3.02 -8.43
CA ILE A 51 -21.03 -4.08 -7.61
C ILE A 51 -21.78 -3.49 -6.42
N SER A 52 -21.19 -2.54 -5.70
CA SER A 52 -21.82 -1.87 -4.56
C SER A 52 -23.17 -1.26 -4.94
N SER A 53 -23.25 -0.61 -6.11
CA SER A 53 -24.50 -0.01 -6.61
C SER A 53 -25.52 -1.07 -7.03
N ILE A 54 -25.09 -2.15 -7.68
CA ILE A 54 -25.97 -3.26 -8.08
C ILE A 54 -26.60 -3.96 -6.87
N LEU A 55 -25.85 -4.06 -5.78
CA LEU A 55 -26.27 -4.74 -4.56
C LEU A 55 -26.89 -3.80 -3.51
N GLU A 56 -27.11 -2.53 -3.86
CA GLU A 56 -27.60 -1.49 -2.93
C GLU A 56 -26.81 -1.46 -1.60
N SER A 57 -25.50 -1.70 -1.70
CA SER A 57 -24.57 -1.80 -0.57
C SER A 57 -23.75 -0.52 -0.48
N HIS A 58 -23.73 0.12 0.68
CA HIS A 58 -22.97 1.36 0.91
C HIS A 58 -21.79 1.12 1.86
N PRO A 59 -20.58 0.80 1.34
CA PRO A 59 -19.42 0.51 2.18
C PRO A 59 -18.97 1.74 2.98
N GLN A 60 -18.51 1.53 4.22
CA GLN A 60 -18.02 2.62 5.08
C GLN A 60 -16.73 3.26 4.54
N LYS A 61 -15.82 2.44 4.01
CA LYS A 61 -14.64 2.89 3.29
C LYS A 61 -14.53 2.14 1.97
N THR A 62 -14.05 2.87 0.98
CA THR A 62 -13.81 2.35 -0.37
C THR A 62 -12.31 2.18 -0.60
N PHE A 63 -11.93 1.59 -1.73
CA PHE A 63 -10.53 1.61 -2.13
C PHE A 63 -9.97 3.02 -2.29
N TYR A 64 -10.77 4.02 -2.65
CA TYR A 64 -10.30 5.41 -2.67
C TYR A 64 -9.71 5.81 -1.30
N ASP A 65 -10.40 5.50 -0.21
CA ASP A 65 -9.98 5.79 1.16
C ASP A 65 -8.75 4.98 1.57
N LEU A 66 -8.63 3.75 1.06
CA LEU A 66 -7.44 2.93 1.21
C LEU A 66 -6.24 3.61 0.55
N PHE A 67 -6.35 3.98 -0.73
CA PHE A 67 -5.25 4.62 -1.46
C PHE A 67 -4.79 5.91 -0.78
N GLU A 68 -5.71 6.73 -0.28
CA GLU A 68 -5.37 7.94 0.47
C GLU A 68 -4.69 7.63 1.81
N THR A 69 -5.16 6.61 2.53
CA THR A 69 -4.53 6.17 3.79
C THR A 69 -3.10 5.66 3.55
N LEU A 70 -2.92 4.82 2.54
CA LEU A 70 -1.61 4.27 2.18
C LEU A 70 -0.63 5.37 1.78
N ALA A 71 -1.09 6.38 1.02
CA ALA A 71 -0.23 7.44 0.50
C ALA A 71 0.15 8.46 1.59
N ASN A 72 -0.83 8.89 2.37
CA ASN A 72 -0.67 10.04 3.27
C ASN A 72 -0.25 9.60 4.68
N LYS A 73 -0.37 8.32 5.03
CA LYS A 73 0.00 7.81 6.36
C LYS A 73 1.01 6.68 6.29
N THR A 74 0.66 5.56 5.65
CA THR A 74 1.48 4.33 5.69
C THR A 74 2.85 4.56 5.08
N TYR A 75 2.87 5.05 3.84
CA TYR A 75 4.11 5.33 3.12
C TYR A 75 4.99 6.35 3.85
N GLN A 76 4.39 7.40 4.42
CA GLN A 76 5.14 8.43 5.15
C GLN A 76 5.86 7.81 6.35
N VAL A 77 5.20 6.94 7.10
CA VAL A 77 5.80 6.25 8.26
C VAL A 77 6.89 5.29 7.83
N ASP A 78 6.66 4.44 6.82
CA ASP A 78 7.68 3.50 6.34
C ASP A 78 8.92 4.24 5.81
N PHE A 79 8.72 5.37 5.14
CA PHE A 79 9.80 6.25 4.71
C PHE A 79 10.55 6.85 5.90
N LEU A 80 9.84 7.38 6.90
CA LEU A 80 10.44 7.92 8.12
C LEU A 80 11.24 6.87 8.88
N GLN A 81 10.75 5.64 9.01
CA GLN A 81 11.47 4.53 9.63
C GLN A 81 12.76 4.22 8.86
N SER A 82 12.68 4.17 7.53
CA SER A 82 13.83 3.92 6.67
C SER A 82 14.90 5.02 6.84
N ILE A 83 14.48 6.28 6.84
CA ILE A 83 15.38 7.41 7.02
C ILE A 83 15.96 7.46 8.43
N TYR A 84 15.16 7.21 9.46
CA TYR A 84 15.65 7.15 10.83
C TYR A 84 16.77 6.12 10.98
N ARG A 85 16.62 4.93 10.37
CA ARG A 85 17.66 3.89 10.35
C ARG A 85 18.93 4.35 9.63
N ILE A 86 18.78 4.98 8.45
CA ILE A 86 19.92 5.54 7.68
C ILE A 86 20.67 6.59 8.51
N LEU A 87 19.95 7.58 9.06
CA LEU A 87 20.54 8.67 9.82
C LEU A 87 21.23 8.16 11.08
N THR A 88 20.66 7.16 11.75
CA THR A 88 21.26 6.53 12.93
C THR A 88 22.61 5.89 12.61
N ILE A 89 22.68 5.04 11.57
CA ILE A 89 23.94 4.36 11.21
C ILE A 89 24.98 5.33 10.64
N PHE A 90 24.55 6.37 9.91
CA PHE A 90 25.44 7.41 9.42
C PHE A 90 26.01 8.24 10.59
N ASN A 91 25.19 8.66 11.55
CA ASN A 91 25.67 9.36 12.75
C ASN A 91 26.66 8.51 13.55
N ALA A 92 26.37 7.22 13.77
CA ALA A 92 27.28 6.31 14.46
C ALA A 92 28.66 6.21 13.74
N TYR A 93 28.67 6.13 12.42
CA TYR A 93 29.92 6.19 11.63
C TYR A 93 30.65 7.53 11.78
N LEU A 94 29.93 8.65 11.68
CA LEU A 94 30.51 9.99 11.80
C LEU A 94 31.05 10.26 13.20
N ASN A 95 30.49 9.65 14.24
CA ASN A 95 30.94 9.72 15.62
C ASN A 95 32.05 8.71 15.95
N LYS A 96 32.47 7.91 14.97
CA LYS A 96 33.48 6.83 15.12
C LYS A 96 33.02 5.70 16.07
N GLU A 97 31.73 5.56 16.31
CA GLU A 97 31.13 4.44 17.04
C GLU A 97 31.14 3.16 16.19
N VAL A 98 31.07 3.32 14.86
CA VAL A 98 31.07 2.24 13.89
C VAL A 98 32.21 2.44 12.88
N LYS A 99 32.89 1.35 12.50
CA LYS A 99 33.99 1.36 11.51
C LYS A 99 33.47 1.41 10.07
N ARG A 100 34.34 1.82 9.15
CA ARG A 100 34.00 2.00 7.72
C ARG A 100 33.56 0.71 7.03
N ASP A 101 34.12 -0.41 7.42
CA ASP A 101 33.87 -1.76 6.90
C ASP A 101 32.66 -2.44 7.54
N HIS A 102 31.90 -1.72 8.38
CA HIS A 102 30.76 -2.31 9.07
C HIS A 102 29.62 -2.64 8.09
N PRO A 103 29.12 -3.89 8.04
CA PRO A 103 28.12 -4.31 7.05
C PRO A 103 26.83 -3.49 7.04
N GLN A 104 26.38 -3.02 8.20
CA GLN A 104 25.15 -2.19 8.28
C GLN A 104 25.32 -0.81 7.64
N LEU A 105 26.56 -0.31 7.54
CA LEU A 105 26.83 0.99 6.94
C LEU A 105 26.75 0.93 5.41
N GLU A 106 27.21 -0.16 4.80
CA GLU A 106 26.99 -0.44 3.38
C GLU A 106 25.51 -0.66 3.07
N LYS A 107 24.80 -1.43 3.91
CA LYS A 107 23.34 -1.59 3.78
C LYS A 107 22.61 -0.25 3.91
N GLY A 108 23.02 0.60 4.86
CA GLY A 108 22.48 1.95 5.04
C GLY A 108 22.71 2.84 3.83
N LEU A 109 23.91 2.79 3.23
CA LEU A 109 24.22 3.52 2.00
C LEU A 109 23.39 3.03 0.81
N ALA A 110 23.25 1.71 0.64
CA ALA A 110 22.43 1.12 -0.41
C ALA A 110 20.96 1.53 -0.26
N LEU A 111 20.42 1.46 0.96
CA LEU A 111 19.06 1.91 1.25
C LEU A 111 18.90 3.40 0.96
N TYR A 112 19.85 4.23 1.41
CA TYR A 112 19.87 5.66 1.16
C TYR A 112 19.84 6.01 -0.34
N LYS A 113 20.60 5.27 -1.15
CA LYS A 113 20.63 5.45 -2.61
C LYS A 113 19.30 5.13 -3.27
N ASN A 114 18.67 4.04 -2.83
CA ASN A 114 17.49 3.48 -3.47
C ASN A 114 16.17 4.00 -2.89
N LEU A 115 16.21 4.78 -1.80
CA LEU A 115 15.00 5.27 -1.16
C LEU A 115 14.24 6.21 -2.10
N ASN A 116 13.06 5.78 -2.57
CA ASN A 116 12.19 6.60 -3.39
C ASN A 116 11.62 7.74 -2.55
N MET A 117 11.71 8.98 -3.04
CA MET A 117 11.25 10.18 -2.36
C MET A 117 9.99 10.78 -2.98
N GLU A 118 9.55 10.27 -4.14
CA GLU A 118 8.52 10.92 -4.96
C GLU A 118 7.18 11.06 -4.24
N LEU A 119 6.89 10.15 -3.31
CA LEU A 119 5.63 10.12 -2.57
C LEU A 119 5.77 10.69 -1.15
N PHE A 120 6.96 11.08 -0.71
CA PHE A 120 7.17 11.60 0.64
C PHE A 120 6.85 13.09 0.72
N ASN A 121 6.03 13.49 1.70
CA ASN A 121 5.64 14.89 1.88
C ASN A 121 6.56 15.61 2.86
N PHE A 122 7.68 16.12 2.37
CA PHE A 122 8.68 16.80 3.20
C PHE A 122 8.12 17.98 4.00
N SER A 123 7.14 18.73 3.46
CA SER A 123 6.63 19.95 4.11
C SER A 123 5.82 19.69 5.39
N GLU A 124 5.41 18.44 5.65
CA GLU A 124 4.71 18.06 6.88
C GLU A 124 5.65 17.91 8.08
N PHE A 125 6.96 17.93 7.87
CA PHE A 125 7.94 17.61 8.91
C PHE A 125 8.90 18.77 9.16
N ALA A 126 9.17 19.05 10.44
CA ALA A 126 10.07 20.13 10.85
C ALA A 126 11.50 19.98 10.30
N PHE A 127 11.97 18.74 10.11
CA PHE A 127 13.27 18.39 9.51
C PHE A 127 13.20 18.21 7.98
N GLY A 128 12.07 18.56 7.35
CA GLY A 128 11.80 18.28 5.95
C GLY A 128 12.81 18.92 5.00
N ASN A 129 13.20 20.16 5.27
CA ASN A 129 14.18 20.90 4.48
C ASN A 129 15.56 20.25 4.58
N GLU A 130 15.99 19.85 5.77
CA GLU A 130 17.27 19.17 6.00
C GLU A 130 17.31 17.83 5.28
N LEU A 131 16.19 17.09 5.23
CA LEU A 131 16.12 15.86 4.45
C LEU A 131 16.19 16.13 2.95
N GLN A 132 15.54 17.17 2.44
CA GLN A 132 15.65 17.55 1.03
C GLN A 132 17.11 17.88 0.67
N GLU A 133 17.77 18.73 1.46
CA GLU A 133 19.19 19.05 1.29
C GLU A 133 20.06 17.79 1.31
N LEU A 134 19.81 16.90 2.28
CA LEU A 134 20.51 15.63 2.41
C LEU A 134 20.40 14.82 1.11
N PHE A 135 19.21 14.74 0.52
CA PHE A 135 19.01 14.00 -0.71
C PHE A 135 19.54 14.67 -1.98
N LEU A 136 19.72 15.99 -2.01
CA LEU A 136 20.43 16.66 -3.10
C LEU A 136 21.90 16.18 -3.19
N GLU A 137 22.54 15.96 -2.04
CA GLU A 137 23.89 15.41 -1.94
C GLU A 137 23.97 13.92 -2.30
N ARG A 138 22.82 13.22 -2.41
CA ARG A 138 22.76 11.76 -2.67
C ARG A 138 23.57 11.37 -3.91
N SER A 139 23.52 12.15 -4.98
CA SER A 139 24.21 11.84 -6.23
C SER A 139 25.73 11.80 -6.08
N GLN A 140 26.30 12.53 -5.12
CA GLN A 140 27.74 12.69 -4.95
C GLN A 140 28.39 11.62 -4.05
N ILE A 141 27.58 10.79 -3.37
CA ILE A 141 28.06 9.84 -2.36
C ILE A 141 28.06 8.43 -2.94
N TYR A 142 29.16 7.96 -3.51
CA TYR A 142 29.27 6.63 -4.10
C TYR A 142 29.78 5.56 -3.12
N THR A 143 30.50 6.01 -2.10
CA THR A 143 31.17 5.13 -1.13
C THR A 143 30.87 5.56 0.29
N VAL A 144 30.99 4.62 1.23
CA VAL A 144 30.83 4.89 2.67
C VAL A 144 31.75 6.02 3.17
N GLY A 145 32.94 6.16 2.58
CA GLY A 145 33.87 7.24 2.94
C GLY A 145 33.29 8.64 2.74
N GLN A 146 32.47 8.81 1.69
CA GLN A 146 31.88 10.08 1.30
C GLN A 146 30.70 10.52 2.17
N ILE A 147 30.15 9.64 3.02
CA ILE A 147 29.10 9.99 4.01
C ILE A 147 29.57 11.14 4.92
N ARG A 148 30.88 11.34 5.09
CA ARG A 148 31.47 12.46 5.84
C ARG A 148 31.03 13.84 5.33
N VAL A 149 30.72 13.96 4.04
CA VAL A 149 30.20 15.20 3.44
C VAL A 149 28.86 15.60 4.05
N LEU A 150 28.03 14.64 4.47
CA LEU A 150 26.73 14.90 5.06
C LEU A 150 26.78 15.39 6.52
N ARG A 151 27.95 15.38 7.17
CA ARG A 151 28.09 15.73 8.59
C ARG A 151 27.45 17.08 8.97
N PRO A 152 27.59 18.17 8.19
CA PRO A 152 26.94 19.43 8.53
C PRO A 152 25.41 19.34 8.53
N LEU A 153 24.83 18.56 7.60
CA LEU A 153 23.39 18.36 7.48
C LEU A 153 22.86 17.48 8.63
N LEU A 154 23.53 16.36 8.92
CA LEU A 154 23.11 15.44 9.98
C LEU A 154 23.10 16.11 11.36
N LYS A 155 23.99 17.07 11.60
CA LYS A 155 24.00 17.85 12.87
C LYS A 155 22.81 18.77 13.04
N LYS A 156 22.16 19.20 11.94
CA LYS A 156 20.95 20.04 12.00
C LYS A 156 19.70 19.22 12.33
N ILE A 157 19.72 17.90 12.11
CA ILE A 157 18.58 17.03 12.36
C ILE A 157 18.60 16.58 13.82
N ASP A 158 17.60 17.02 14.60
CA ASP A 158 17.38 16.52 15.95
C ASP A 158 16.79 15.09 15.92
N MET A 159 17.64 14.11 16.23
CA MET A 159 17.24 12.70 16.24
C MET A 159 16.27 12.32 17.36
N VAL A 160 16.20 13.10 18.45
CA VAL A 160 15.22 12.89 19.53
C VAL A 160 13.85 13.37 19.06
N GLN A 161 13.79 14.56 18.47
CA GLN A 161 12.56 15.09 17.88
C GLN A 161 12.06 14.20 16.74
N PHE A 162 12.96 13.75 15.86
CA PHE A 162 12.63 12.81 14.77
C PHE A 162 11.95 11.55 15.32
N LYS A 163 12.55 10.92 16.33
CA LYS A 163 12.00 9.70 16.95
C LYS A 163 10.62 9.94 17.56
N HIS A 164 10.41 11.11 18.18
CA HIS A 164 9.10 11.46 18.73
C HIS A 164 8.04 11.61 17.63
N ILE A 165 8.36 12.31 16.55
CA ILE A 165 7.48 12.45 15.37
C ILE A 165 7.18 11.07 14.78
N LEU A 166 8.19 10.23 14.56
CA LEU A 166 7.99 8.88 14.04
C LEU A 166 6.99 8.09 14.90
N LYS A 167 7.20 8.04 16.22
CA LYS A 167 6.27 7.35 17.13
C LYS A 167 4.84 7.89 17.09
N LYS A 168 4.68 9.21 16.96
CA LYS A 168 3.36 9.85 16.86
C LYS A 168 2.62 9.40 15.59
N HIS A 169 3.32 9.23 14.48
CA HIS A 169 2.72 8.85 13.22
C HIS A 169 2.47 7.33 13.10
N GLU A 170 3.21 6.49 13.84
CA GLU A 170 3.06 5.03 13.81
C GLU A 170 1.70 4.52 14.30
N ALA A 171 1.10 5.16 15.32
CA ALA A 171 -0.03 4.61 16.06
C ALA A 171 -1.31 4.34 15.22
N ASN A 172 -1.46 4.93 14.03
CA ASN A 172 -2.61 4.75 13.13
C ASN A 172 -2.20 4.82 11.65
N SER A 173 -0.97 4.38 11.33
CA SER A 173 -0.44 4.51 9.97
C SER A 173 -0.95 3.43 9.03
N ARG A 174 -1.33 2.26 9.55
CA ARG A 174 -1.79 1.10 8.78
C ARG A 174 -3.33 1.06 8.76
N PRO A 175 -3.96 0.85 7.60
CA PRO A 175 -5.41 0.66 7.50
C PRO A 175 -5.84 -0.63 8.21
N SER A 176 -7.05 -0.65 8.78
CA SER A 176 -7.66 -1.87 9.33
C SER A 176 -8.54 -2.54 8.27
N ALA A 177 -8.32 -3.83 8.03
CA ALA A 177 -9.07 -4.62 7.06
C ALA A 177 -10.60 -4.55 7.25
N ASP A 178 -11.06 -4.61 8.50
CA ASP A 178 -12.49 -4.58 8.85
C ASP A 178 -13.21 -3.32 8.35
N GLU A 179 -12.53 -2.19 8.24
CA GLU A 179 -13.14 -0.94 7.79
C GLU A 179 -13.50 -0.95 6.29
N TYR A 180 -12.93 -1.89 5.53
CA TYR A 180 -13.10 -2.01 4.07
C TYR A 180 -13.96 -3.21 3.66
N ILE A 181 -14.25 -4.12 4.61
CA ILE A 181 -15.11 -5.29 4.37
C ILE A 181 -16.56 -4.88 4.58
N ASN A 182 -17.38 -5.02 3.55
CA ASN A 182 -18.82 -4.83 3.67
C ASN A 182 -19.55 -6.17 3.55
N TYR A 183 -20.10 -6.69 4.65
CA TYR A 183 -20.87 -7.93 4.61
C TYR A 183 -22.31 -7.67 4.17
N ILE A 184 -22.76 -8.38 3.13
CA ILE A 184 -24.09 -8.19 2.57
C ILE A 184 -25.00 -9.30 3.07
N GLU A 185 -25.85 -8.97 4.05
CA GLU A 185 -26.73 -9.92 4.76
C GLU A 185 -27.62 -10.74 3.82
N GLU A 186 -28.18 -10.10 2.78
CA GLU A 186 -29.09 -10.76 1.83
C GLU A 186 -28.41 -11.92 1.08
N PHE A 187 -27.16 -11.72 0.65
CA PHE A 187 -26.42 -12.70 -0.17
C PHE A 187 -25.39 -13.51 0.62
N LYS A 188 -25.15 -13.14 1.88
CA LYS A 188 -24.27 -13.79 2.86
C LYS A 188 -22.82 -13.92 2.42
N PHE A 189 -22.33 -12.93 1.67
CA PHE A 189 -20.92 -12.79 1.32
C PHE A 189 -20.43 -11.39 1.65
N SER A 190 -19.11 -11.27 1.79
CA SER A 190 -18.42 -10.01 1.97
C SER A 190 -18.06 -9.36 0.62
N LEU A 191 -18.16 -8.05 0.54
CA LEU A 191 -17.75 -7.24 -0.59
C LEU A 191 -16.53 -6.40 -0.19
N LEU A 192 -15.48 -6.48 -1.00
CA LEU A 192 -14.32 -5.60 -0.97
C LEU A 192 -14.32 -4.79 -2.27
N GLY A 193 -14.42 -3.48 -2.17
CA GLY A 193 -14.62 -2.66 -3.37
C GLY A 193 -15.29 -1.34 -3.08
N GLY A 194 -15.33 -0.48 -4.09
CA GLY A 194 -15.84 0.87 -3.93
C GLY A 194 -17.15 1.15 -4.65
N GLU A 195 -17.65 2.36 -4.43
CA GLU A 195 -18.54 3.08 -5.35
C GLU A 195 -17.76 4.18 -6.10
N VAL A 196 -16.57 4.54 -5.60
CA VAL A 196 -15.81 5.72 -6.04
C VAL A 196 -14.70 5.32 -7.01
N PRO A 197 -14.69 5.88 -8.23
CA PRO A 197 -13.59 5.75 -9.17
C PRO A 197 -12.26 6.30 -8.61
N ILE A 198 -11.20 5.51 -8.70
CA ILE A 198 -9.87 5.88 -8.17
C ILE A 198 -8.97 6.38 -9.29
N LEU A 199 -9.11 5.78 -10.49
CA LEU A 199 -8.29 6.09 -11.66
C LEU A 199 -8.70 7.39 -12.38
N GLY A 200 -9.67 8.15 -11.83
CA GLY A 200 -10.08 9.45 -12.37
C GLY A 200 -9.06 10.57 -12.19
N LYS A 201 -8.28 10.55 -11.09
CA LYS A 201 -7.31 11.61 -10.75
C LYS A 201 -5.89 11.28 -11.22
N ARG A 202 -5.21 12.23 -11.89
CA ARG A 202 -3.86 12.05 -12.45
C ARG A 202 -2.82 11.63 -11.38
N ASN A 203 -2.89 12.23 -10.18
CA ASN A 203 -1.97 11.91 -9.09
C ASN A 203 -2.16 10.49 -8.55
N HIS A 204 -3.42 10.02 -8.50
CA HIS A 204 -3.73 8.66 -8.02
C HIS A 204 -3.23 7.63 -9.02
N ARG A 205 -3.41 7.88 -10.32
CA ARG A 205 -2.83 7.04 -11.38
C ARG A 205 -1.31 6.96 -11.28
N LYS A 206 -0.61 8.06 -10.97
CA LYS A 206 0.84 8.04 -10.78
C LYS A 206 1.20 7.14 -9.59
N ARG A 207 0.59 7.38 -8.42
CA ARG A 207 0.82 6.62 -7.17
C ARG A 207 0.59 5.12 -7.32
N ILE A 208 -0.49 4.71 -7.99
CA ILE A 208 -0.82 3.30 -8.22
C ILE A 208 0.26 2.57 -9.04
N ASN A 209 1.05 3.28 -9.84
CA ASN A 209 2.11 2.67 -10.64
C ASN A 209 3.48 2.73 -9.95
N GLU A 210 3.60 3.38 -8.78
CA GLU A 210 4.85 3.41 -8.02
C GLU A 210 5.07 2.05 -7.32
N PRO A 211 6.19 1.34 -7.57
CA PRO A 211 6.41 0.00 -7.01
C PRO A 211 6.34 -0.06 -5.49
N ALA A 212 6.88 0.93 -4.79
CA ALA A 212 6.85 0.99 -3.33
C ALA A 212 5.43 1.12 -2.78
N PHE A 213 4.58 1.88 -3.48
CA PHE A 213 3.18 2.03 -3.11
C PHE A 213 2.40 0.75 -3.40
N LEU A 214 2.63 0.14 -4.57
CA LEU A 214 2.03 -1.14 -4.93
C LEU A 214 2.33 -2.22 -3.89
N LEU A 215 3.57 -2.32 -3.40
CA LEU A 215 3.92 -3.29 -2.37
C LEU A 215 3.08 -3.14 -1.09
N ILE A 216 2.86 -1.91 -0.62
CA ILE A 216 2.04 -1.65 0.57
C ILE A 216 0.57 -2.02 0.29
N PHE A 217 0.06 -1.69 -0.89
CA PHE A 217 -1.30 -2.08 -1.27
C PHE A 217 -1.46 -3.60 -1.30
N LEU A 218 -0.48 -4.32 -1.83
CA LEU A 218 -0.49 -5.78 -1.90
C LEU A 218 -0.35 -6.45 -0.55
N GLU A 219 0.46 -5.90 0.33
CA GLU A 219 0.55 -6.37 1.71
C GLU A 219 -0.84 -6.34 2.36
N PHE A 220 -1.55 -5.21 2.27
CA PHE A 220 -2.91 -5.09 2.79
C PHE A 220 -3.90 -6.05 2.13
N VAL A 221 -3.82 -6.21 0.80
CA VAL A 221 -4.72 -7.09 0.07
C VAL A 221 -4.44 -8.57 0.38
N ASN A 222 -3.18 -8.97 0.57
CA ASN A 222 -2.83 -10.34 0.96
C ASN A 222 -3.39 -10.67 2.36
N ASP A 223 -3.26 -9.74 3.32
CA ASP A 223 -3.84 -9.92 4.65
C ASP A 223 -5.38 -10.09 4.59
N LEU A 224 -6.04 -9.34 3.71
CA LEU A 224 -7.47 -9.49 3.45
C LEU A 224 -7.79 -10.83 2.80
N ILE A 225 -6.96 -11.25 1.84
CA ILE A 225 -7.14 -12.47 1.09
C ILE A 225 -7.08 -13.69 2.04
N ASP A 226 -6.05 -13.77 2.88
CA ASP A 226 -5.83 -14.91 3.79
C ASP A 226 -6.94 -15.09 4.84
N ARG A 227 -7.79 -14.09 5.04
CA ARG A 227 -8.94 -14.15 5.94
C ARG A 227 -10.09 -15.00 5.40
N PHE A 228 -10.28 -15.06 4.08
CA PHE A 228 -11.48 -15.66 3.49
C PHE A 228 -11.28 -17.11 3.03
N ASN A 229 -12.32 -17.94 3.14
CA ASN A 229 -12.25 -19.30 2.60
C ASN A 229 -12.26 -19.32 1.07
N TYR A 230 -13.00 -18.41 0.42
CA TYR A 230 -13.12 -18.26 -1.02
C TYR A 230 -13.10 -16.80 -1.43
N ILE A 231 -12.40 -16.51 -2.53
CA ILE A 231 -12.34 -15.17 -3.09
C ILE A 231 -12.73 -15.19 -4.55
N ILE A 232 -13.59 -14.27 -4.94
CA ILE A 232 -14.02 -14.05 -6.32
C ILE A 232 -13.51 -12.69 -6.75
N LEU A 233 -12.71 -12.64 -7.82
CA LEU A 233 -12.19 -11.39 -8.37
C LEU A 233 -13.01 -10.98 -9.60
N ASP A 234 -13.74 -9.86 -9.50
CA ASP A 234 -14.42 -9.24 -10.65
C ASP A 234 -13.47 -8.29 -11.36
N THR A 235 -12.98 -8.68 -12.54
CA THR A 235 -11.92 -7.93 -13.24
C THR A 235 -12.47 -6.92 -14.25
N PRO A 236 -11.78 -5.78 -14.47
CA PRO A 236 -12.23 -4.75 -15.41
C PRO A 236 -12.20 -5.22 -16.87
N ALA A 237 -12.97 -4.55 -17.73
CA ALA A 237 -12.99 -4.82 -19.17
C ALA A 237 -11.79 -4.28 -19.96
N GLY A 238 -11.35 -5.02 -20.99
CA GLY A 238 -10.58 -4.49 -22.13
C GLY A 238 -9.13 -4.09 -21.83
N GLY A 239 -8.52 -4.65 -20.80
CA GLY A 239 -7.16 -4.31 -20.45
C GLY A 239 -7.02 -4.37 -18.95
N VAL A 240 -6.34 -5.41 -18.54
CA VAL A 240 -5.90 -5.65 -17.19
C VAL A 240 -5.02 -4.45 -16.81
N ASN A 241 -5.55 -3.50 -16.02
CA ASN A 241 -4.70 -2.44 -15.46
C ASN A 241 -3.60 -3.13 -14.63
N HIS A 242 -2.41 -2.53 -14.50
CA HIS A 242 -1.26 -3.18 -13.85
C HIS A 242 -1.64 -3.84 -12.52
N LEU A 243 -2.52 -3.19 -11.74
CA LEU A 243 -3.04 -3.72 -10.49
C LEU A 243 -3.87 -4.99 -10.66
N SER A 244 -4.87 -5.01 -11.54
CA SER A 244 -5.67 -6.20 -11.82
C SER A 244 -4.83 -7.34 -12.42
N SER A 245 -3.76 -7.04 -13.17
CA SER A 245 -2.87 -8.08 -13.75
C SER A 245 -2.11 -8.76 -12.65
N LEU A 246 -1.60 -7.92 -11.75
CA LEU A 246 -0.79 -8.33 -10.65
C LEU A 246 -1.64 -9.04 -9.58
N MET A 247 -2.88 -8.60 -9.33
CA MET A 247 -3.87 -9.32 -8.52
C MET A 247 -4.19 -10.72 -9.06
N ASN A 248 -4.28 -10.87 -10.39
CA ASN A 248 -4.45 -12.19 -11.03
C ASN A 248 -3.17 -13.04 -10.99
N SER A 249 -2.01 -12.47 -10.63
CA SER A 249 -0.71 -13.16 -10.58
C SER A 249 -0.23 -13.47 -9.17
N ILE A 250 -0.93 -13.00 -8.14
CA ILE A 250 -0.58 -13.16 -6.72
C ILE A 250 -1.23 -14.40 -6.09
N VAL A 251 -2.12 -15.06 -6.82
CA VAL A 251 -2.67 -16.37 -6.48
C VAL A 251 -1.72 -17.49 -6.87
#